data_AF-A0A3B0ZZX8-F1
#
_entry.id   AF-A0A3B0ZZX8-F1
#
_cell.length_a   1.000
_cell.length_b   1.000
_cell.length_c   1.000
_cell.angle_alpha   90.00
_cell.angle_beta   90.00
_cell.angle_gamma   90.00
#
_symmetry.space_group_name_H-M   'P 1'
#
loop_
_entity.id
_entity.type
_entity.pdbx_description
1 polymer ?
#
loop_
_entity_poly.entity_id
_entity_poly.type
_entity_poly.pdbx_seq_one_letter_code
_entity_poly.pdbx_strand_id
1 'polypeptide(L)'
;MDESEFSNDNLPIEDIDNGLDADMTNALNLPMMPQLAVSGLYESRGYRGRRRGGRSRSSDSLDNFDDDIGSFHYRPSPRFKEELRLDVDGRYPQMQASGTVRMGLLSSVHWIARLSRTRNGSVWSGRIWYKDGPGNAMRHTRIRISVRRSWYPYQRRLKATFYGGGAPSRSLIFNYKSAYYHPVEFEYDRVDDVPIEKAITSIASCAHPNRPATIACENLSLDTVYRRAGFDVTNSGGSGEVPIQGAGVNDTWSNAEMHDAMQAYWSRFSNAPQWSMWTLFARQHDMGRGLGGIMFDSIGPNHRQGTALFSDSFVEDAPAGDINPQAWVDRMRFWTAAHEMGHAFNLAHSWQKSLGNPWIPLANENEARSFMNYPFFVEGAQASFFSDFEYRFSDSELLFMRHAPSNFVQMGNAAWFDNHGFEQIEKEQSNEFILELRVNRDSSVFEFLEMINLELKLKNVSGQPQQIEKGVLNEFENMSIIIKRDGLPARQWLPFAQ
;
A
#
# COMPACT_ATOMS: atom_id res chain seq x y z
N MET A 1 59.29 13.69 -21.50
CA MET A 1 60.06 13.42 -22.73
C MET A 1 59.01 13.25 -23.82
N ASP A 2 58.25 14.30 -24.09
CA ASP A 2 58.60 15.44 -24.98
C ASP A 2 58.20 15.03 -26.40
N GLU A 3 57.52 15.79 -27.23
CA GLU A 3 57.06 17.19 -27.23
C GLU A 3 56.14 17.31 -28.48
N SER A 4 55.02 18.05 -28.39
CA SER A 4 54.69 19.29 -29.14
C SER A 4 54.44 19.13 -30.68
N GLU A 5 53.39 19.59 -31.36
CA GLU A 5 52.50 20.79 -31.40
C GLU A 5 52.78 21.67 -32.66
N PHE A 6 51.73 22.35 -33.17
CA PHE A 6 51.66 23.38 -34.24
C PHE A 6 51.62 22.92 -35.72
N SER A 7 50.84 23.53 -36.65
CA SER A 7 50.32 24.91 -36.75
C SER A 7 49.11 25.03 -37.70
N ASN A 8 48.26 26.02 -37.43
CA ASN A 8 47.23 26.62 -38.28
C ASN A 8 47.82 27.44 -39.46
N ASP A 9 47.06 27.67 -40.54
CA ASP A 9 46.47 29.01 -40.86
C ASP A 9 45.80 29.13 -42.27
N ASN A 10 44.56 29.65 -42.24
CA ASN A 10 43.92 30.72 -43.06
C ASN A 10 43.79 30.69 -44.61
N LEU A 11 42.52 30.54 -45.08
CA LEU A 11 41.58 31.48 -45.79
C LEU A 11 42.14 32.55 -46.79
N PRO A 12 41.33 33.26 -47.64
CA PRO A 12 39.87 33.23 -47.95
C PRO A 12 39.51 33.34 -49.47
N ILE A 13 38.22 33.16 -49.87
CA ILE A 13 37.54 33.95 -50.93
C ILE A 13 36.05 34.10 -50.56
N GLU A 14 35.57 35.36 -50.59
CA GLU A 14 34.22 35.86 -50.30
C GLU A 14 33.20 35.70 -51.47
N ASP A 15 31.93 35.55 -51.05
CA ASP A 15 30.64 36.12 -51.48
C ASP A 15 30.24 36.32 -52.96
N ILE A 16 28.99 35.90 -53.28
CA ILE A 16 27.85 36.76 -53.64
C ILE A 16 26.52 36.02 -53.38
N ASP A 17 25.84 36.50 -52.34
CA ASP A 17 24.42 36.83 -52.14
C ASP A 17 23.33 36.38 -53.15
N ASN A 18 22.26 35.78 -52.63
CA ASN A 18 20.86 36.05 -53.00
C ASN A 18 19.91 35.41 -51.97
N GLY A 19 19.43 36.23 -51.04
CA GLY A 19 18.41 35.89 -50.07
C GLY A 19 17.02 35.66 -50.67
N LEU A 20 16.29 34.73 -50.05
CA LEU A 20 14.83 34.74 -49.94
C LEU A 20 14.45 34.14 -48.59
N ASP A 21 13.61 34.89 -47.87
CA ASP A 21 13.20 34.71 -46.48
C ASP A 21 12.71 33.29 -46.13
N ALA A 22 13.31 32.71 -45.09
CA ALA A 22 12.82 31.52 -44.40
C ALA A 22 12.80 31.76 -42.88
N ASP A 23 12.10 32.81 -42.46
CA ASP A 23 11.79 33.07 -41.05
C ASP A 23 10.27 33.11 -40.86
N MET A 24 9.61 31.95 -40.93
CA MET A 24 8.22 31.75 -40.45
C MET A 24 7.86 30.26 -40.34
N THR A 25 8.56 29.50 -39.50
CA THR A 25 8.01 28.28 -38.87
C THR A 25 8.42 28.17 -37.40
N ASN A 26 8.34 29.27 -36.65
CA ASN A 26 8.17 29.17 -35.20
C ASN A 26 6.70 28.82 -34.92
N ALA A 27 6.40 27.53 -34.99
CA ALA A 27 5.21 27.00 -34.34
C ALA A 27 5.33 27.38 -32.86
N LEU A 28 4.44 28.28 -32.43
CA LEU A 28 4.21 28.65 -31.04
C LEU A 28 4.20 27.38 -30.17
N ASN A 29 5.32 27.09 -29.52
CA ASN A 29 5.42 26.22 -28.36
C ASN A 29 4.72 26.96 -27.21
N LEU A 30 3.39 27.03 -27.29
CA LEU A 30 2.56 27.38 -26.16
C LEU A 30 2.83 26.32 -25.09
N PRO A 31 3.14 26.70 -23.84
CA PRO A 31 3.24 25.74 -22.76
C PRO A 31 1.93 24.95 -22.74
N MET A 32 2.01 23.63 -22.89
CA MET A 32 0.88 22.74 -22.68
C MET A 32 0.32 23.08 -21.30
N MET A 33 -0.84 23.73 -21.27
CA MET A 33 -1.56 24.01 -20.03
C MET A 33 -1.64 22.71 -19.23
N PRO A 34 -1.27 22.69 -17.93
CA PRO A 34 -1.26 21.46 -17.15
C PRO A 34 -2.64 20.81 -17.22
N GLN A 35 -2.69 19.60 -17.77
CA GLN A 35 -3.92 18.86 -17.92
C GLN A 35 -4.46 18.55 -16.52
N LEU A 36 -5.60 19.14 -16.16
CA LEU A 36 -6.24 18.96 -14.85
C LEU A 36 -6.41 17.49 -14.50
N ALA A 37 -5.75 17.04 -13.42
CA ALA A 37 -5.84 15.67 -12.94
C ALA A 37 -7.29 15.26 -12.65
N VAL A 38 -7.66 14.04 -13.05
CA VAL A 38 -8.99 13.47 -12.85
C VAL A 38 -8.99 12.26 -11.93
N SER A 39 -7.83 11.70 -11.60
CA SER A 39 -7.78 10.60 -10.65
C SER A 39 -8.16 11.04 -9.25
N GLY A 40 -8.72 10.11 -8.48
CA GLY A 40 -9.16 10.32 -7.12
C GLY A 40 -10.49 9.65 -6.77
N LEU A 41 -11.01 10.00 -5.60
CA LEU A 41 -12.27 9.51 -5.06
C LEU A 41 -13.45 10.38 -5.50
N TYR A 42 -14.52 9.71 -5.91
CA TYR A 42 -15.79 10.29 -6.30
C TYR A 42 -16.95 9.64 -5.52
N GLU A 43 -17.91 10.44 -5.07
CA GLU A 43 -19.08 9.96 -4.32
C GLU A 43 -20.39 10.30 -5.04
N SER A 44 -21.33 9.35 -5.04
CA SER A 44 -22.69 9.60 -5.51
C SER A 44 -23.43 10.48 -4.49
N ARG A 45 -23.96 11.64 -4.91
CA ARG A 45 -24.90 12.37 -4.05
C ARG A 45 -26.28 11.75 -4.17
N GLY A 46 -26.87 11.33 -3.05
CA GLY A 46 -28.33 11.19 -2.97
C GLY A 46 -28.97 12.55 -3.23
N TYR A 47 -29.84 12.65 -4.23
CA TYR A 47 -30.49 13.90 -4.61
C TYR A 47 -31.45 14.34 -3.49
N ARG A 48 -31.12 15.39 -2.72
CA ARG A 48 -32.09 16.09 -1.86
C ARG A 48 -33.02 16.88 -2.77
N GLY A 49 -34.16 16.30 -3.12
CA GLY A 49 -35.20 16.99 -3.87
C GLY A 49 -35.66 18.23 -3.10
N ARG A 50 -35.30 19.42 -3.59
CA ARG A 50 -36.01 20.65 -3.25
C ARG A 50 -37.44 20.49 -3.76
N ARG A 51 -38.40 20.19 -2.87
CA ARG A 51 -39.81 20.48 -3.14
C ARG A 51 -39.90 22.00 -3.28
N ARG A 52 -39.89 22.49 -4.52
CA ARG A 52 -40.33 23.86 -4.81
C ARG A 52 -41.52 23.74 -5.76
N GLY A 53 -42.71 23.81 -5.18
CA GLY A 53 -43.88 24.21 -5.95
C GLY A 53 -43.67 25.65 -6.41
N GLY A 54 -44.09 25.95 -7.64
CA GLY A 54 -44.27 27.33 -8.11
C GLY A 54 -43.59 27.68 -9.42
N ARG A 55 -44.39 27.59 -10.48
CA ARG A 55 -44.46 28.44 -11.69
C ARG A 55 -43.22 28.64 -12.58
N SER A 56 -43.41 28.16 -13.81
CA SER A 56 -42.84 28.60 -15.09
C SER A 56 -42.39 30.07 -15.16
N ARG A 57 -41.15 30.26 -15.62
CA ARG A 57 -40.81 31.23 -16.69
C ARG A 57 -39.47 30.84 -17.32
N SER A 58 -39.48 30.80 -18.65
CA SER A 58 -38.37 30.52 -19.56
C SER A 58 -37.36 31.68 -19.62
N SER A 59 -36.07 31.35 -19.68
CA SER A 59 -35.07 31.96 -20.58
C SER A 59 -33.74 31.21 -20.49
N ASP A 60 -33.07 31.17 -21.63
CA ASP A 60 -31.95 30.31 -22.03
C ASP A 60 -30.66 30.39 -21.20
N SER A 61 -29.96 29.26 -21.02
CA SER A 61 -28.62 29.02 -21.59
C SER A 61 -27.87 27.85 -20.92
N LEU A 62 -27.15 27.09 -21.77
CA LEU A 62 -25.98 26.22 -21.54
C LEU A 62 -26.14 24.75 -21.05
N ASP A 63 -25.42 23.91 -21.80
CA ASP A 63 -24.87 22.57 -21.52
C ASP A 63 -25.77 21.33 -21.64
N ASN A 64 -25.93 20.87 -22.89
CA ASN A 64 -26.34 19.50 -23.22
C ASN A 64 -25.30 18.48 -22.74
N PHE A 65 -25.51 18.00 -21.51
CA PHE A 65 -24.94 16.76 -20.95
C PHE A 65 -25.85 15.54 -21.18
N ASP A 66 -26.92 15.74 -21.95
CA ASP A 66 -27.94 14.76 -22.25
C ASP A 66 -28.00 14.53 -23.76
N ASP A 67 -27.63 13.32 -24.16
CA ASP A 67 -28.30 12.54 -25.20
C ASP A 67 -27.80 11.10 -25.05
N ASP A 68 -28.58 10.27 -24.36
CA ASP A 68 -28.51 8.81 -24.51
C ASP A 68 -29.88 8.21 -24.20
N ILE A 69 -30.59 7.86 -25.27
CA ILE A 69 -31.90 7.22 -25.28
C ILE A 69 -31.74 5.80 -24.75
N GLY A 70 -32.46 5.47 -23.66
CA GLY A 70 -32.59 4.11 -23.13
C GLY A 70 -32.00 3.84 -21.74
N SER A 71 -31.45 4.84 -21.04
CA SER A 71 -30.90 4.63 -19.68
C SER A 71 -32.00 4.75 -18.60
N PHE A 72 -32.18 3.71 -17.79
CA PHE A 72 -32.96 3.84 -16.55
C PHE A 72 -32.16 4.69 -15.56
N HIS A 73 -32.63 5.90 -15.28
CA HIS A 73 -32.08 6.75 -14.22
C HIS A 73 -32.46 6.20 -12.84
N TYR A 74 -31.65 5.29 -12.31
CA TYR A 74 -31.77 4.88 -10.91
C TYR A 74 -31.47 6.09 -10.01
N ARG A 75 -32.43 6.47 -9.17
CA ARG A 75 -32.25 7.54 -8.17
C ARG A 75 -31.69 6.92 -6.89
N PRO A 76 -30.44 7.21 -6.50
CA PRO A 76 -29.93 6.77 -5.21
C PRO A 76 -30.77 7.41 -4.11
N SER A 77 -31.30 6.57 -3.20
CA SER A 77 -31.91 7.07 -1.97
C SER A 77 -30.86 7.86 -1.17
N PRO A 78 -31.22 8.99 -0.53
CA PRO A 78 -30.31 9.83 0.25
C PRO A 78 -29.64 9.13 1.46
N ARG A 79 -29.95 7.85 1.71
CA ARG A 79 -29.36 7.03 2.78
C ARG A 79 -28.18 6.16 2.34
N PHE A 80 -27.84 6.08 1.05
CA PHE A 80 -26.79 5.18 0.58
C PHE A 80 -25.80 5.89 -0.34
N LYS A 81 -24.52 5.88 0.03
CA LYS A 81 -23.41 6.43 -0.75
C LYS A 81 -22.74 5.31 -1.54
N GLU A 82 -22.63 5.48 -2.85
CA GLU A 82 -21.74 4.70 -3.70
C GLU A 82 -20.45 5.49 -3.94
N GLU A 83 -19.34 4.79 -3.95
CA GLU A 83 -18.00 5.35 -4.16
C GLU A 83 -17.41 4.84 -5.47
N LEU A 84 -16.64 5.69 -6.13
CA LEU A 84 -15.85 5.35 -7.30
C LEU A 84 -14.45 5.96 -7.17
N ARG A 85 -13.44 5.11 -7.30
CA ARG A 85 -12.01 5.46 -7.36
C ARG A 85 -11.59 5.40 -8.82
N LEU A 86 -11.09 6.50 -9.36
CA LEU A 86 -10.57 6.58 -10.73
C LEU A 86 -9.05 6.75 -10.68
N ASP A 87 -8.29 5.89 -11.35
CA ASP A 87 -6.82 5.95 -11.43
C ASP A 87 -6.36 5.87 -12.90
N VAL A 88 -6.20 7.03 -13.54
CA VAL A 88 -5.89 7.15 -14.98
C VAL A 88 -4.87 8.26 -15.32
N ASP A 89 -4.43 9.02 -14.32
CA ASP A 89 -3.40 10.05 -14.40
C ASP A 89 -2.71 10.22 -13.03
N GLY A 90 -1.70 11.09 -12.95
CA GLY A 90 -0.85 11.23 -11.77
C GLY A 90 0.38 10.33 -11.82
N ARG A 91 0.99 10.06 -10.66
CA ARG A 91 2.23 9.28 -10.56
C ARG A 91 1.91 7.78 -10.64
N TYR A 92 2.41 7.12 -11.68
CA TYR A 92 2.21 5.69 -11.94
C TYR A 92 0.74 5.29 -11.98
N PRO A 93 -0.01 5.80 -12.98
CA PRO A 93 -1.42 5.52 -13.09
C PRO A 93 -1.65 4.04 -13.41
N GLN A 94 -2.55 3.40 -12.67
CA GLN A 94 -2.82 1.97 -12.83
C GLN A 94 -3.77 1.68 -14.00
N MET A 95 -4.39 2.71 -14.58
CA MET A 95 -5.42 2.60 -15.61
C MET A 95 -6.59 1.72 -15.16
N GLN A 96 -7.08 2.01 -13.95
CA GLN A 96 -8.15 1.26 -13.30
C GLN A 96 -9.26 2.20 -12.83
N ALA A 97 -10.45 1.63 -12.65
CA ALA A 97 -11.44 2.18 -11.75
C ALA A 97 -11.95 1.08 -10.83
N SER A 98 -12.23 1.44 -9.59
CA SER A 98 -12.93 0.57 -8.66
C SER A 98 -14.01 1.31 -7.93
N GLY A 99 -14.85 0.60 -7.20
CA GLY A 99 -15.89 1.24 -6.41
C GLY A 99 -16.82 0.24 -5.77
N THR A 100 -17.81 0.77 -5.07
CA THR A 100 -18.87 -0.03 -4.46
C THR A 100 -20.19 0.33 -5.12
N VAL A 101 -20.91 -0.69 -5.60
CA VAL A 101 -22.32 -0.54 -6.01
C VAL A 101 -23.17 -1.16 -4.92
N ARG A 102 -24.23 -0.47 -4.51
CA ARG A 102 -25.24 -1.03 -3.63
C ARG A 102 -26.47 -1.46 -4.42
N MET A 103 -26.99 -2.62 -4.06
CA MET A 103 -28.24 -3.16 -4.58
C MET A 103 -29.17 -3.48 -3.41
N GLY A 104 -30.22 -2.68 -3.25
CA GLY A 104 -31.14 -2.83 -2.12
C GLY A 104 -30.54 -2.35 -0.79
N LEU A 105 -31.09 -2.86 0.32
CA LEU A 105 -30.73 -2.42 1.68
C LEU A 105 -29.48 -3.11 2.24
N LEU A 106 -29.17 -4.32 1.79
CA LEU A 106 -28.22 -5.22 2.47
C LEU A 106 -27.07 -5.70 1.58
N SER A 107 -27.10 -5.48 0.26
CA SER A 107 -26.08 -6.01 -0.64
C SER A 107 -25.22 -4.90 -1.23
N SER A 108 -23.91 -5.03 -1.07
CA SER A 108 -22.90 -4.25 -1.77
C SER A 108 -21.99 -5.18 -2.57
N VAL A 109 -21.55 -4.70 -3.73
CA VAL A 109 -20.51 -5.35 -4.53
C VAL A 109 -19.38 -4.36 -4.71
N HIS A 110 -18.17 -4.75 -4.31
CA HIS A 110 -16.95 -4.07 -4.73
C HIS A 110 -16.56 -4.58 -6.11
N TRP A 111 -16.15 -3.69 -7.00
CA TRP A 111 -15.78 -4.05 -8.37
C TRP A 111 -14.49 -3.33 -8.79
N ILE A 112 -13.76 -3.93 -9.73
CA ILE A 112 -12.59 -3.32 -10.37
C ILE A 112 -12.67 -3.52 -11.88
N ALA A 113 -12.37 -2.45 -12.61
CA ALA A 113 -12.36 -2.42 -14.05
C ALA A 113 -11.03 -1.89 -14.59
N ARG A 114 -10.47 -2.61 -15.56
CA ARG A 114 -9.29 -2.19 -16.32
C ARG A 114 -9.72 -1.28 -17.45
N LEU A 115 -9.19 -0.08 -17.47
CA LEU A 115 -9.60 0.99 -18.36
C LEU A 115 -8.64 1.16 -19.54
N SER A 116 -9.18 1.64 -20.65
CA SER A 116 -8.41 2.16 -21.77
C SER A 116 -8.96 3.54 -22.13
N ARG A 117 -8.05 4.45 -22.46
CA ARG A 117 -8.42 5.81 -22.89
C ARG A 117 -9.13 5.72 -24.24
N THR A 118 -10.25 6.42 -24.39
CA THR A 118 -10.89 6.55 -25.70
C THR A 118 -10.26 7.68 -26.51
N ARG A 119 -10.66 7.86 -27.77
CA ARG A 119 -10.22 9.02 -28.57
C ARG A 119 -10.54 10.37 -27.91
N ASN A 120 -11.57 10.42 -27.06
CA ASN A 120 -11.85 11.57 -26.23
C ASN A 120 -11.02 11.49 -24.94
N GLY A 121 -10.11 12.45 -24.74
CA GLY A 121 -9.18 12.50 -23.62
C GLY A 121 -9.79 12.65 -22.21
N SER A 122 -11.12 12.74 -22.11
CA SER A 122 -11.89 12.77 -20.85
C SER A 122 -12.86 11.60 -20.72
N VAL A 123 -12.72 10.57 -21.57
CA VAL A 123 -13.56 9.38 -21.56
C VAL A 123 -12.69 8.12 -21.57
N TRP A 124 -13.01 7.19 -20.68
CA TRP A 124 -12.37 5.88 -20.53
C TRP A 124 -13.41 4.79 -20.59
N SER A 125 -13.03 3.60 -21.03
CA SER A 125 -13.91 2.44 -21.01
C SER A 125 -13.12 1.17 -20.74
N GLY A 126 -13.76 0.18 -20.15
CA GLY A 126 -13.06 -0.97 -19.63
C GLY A 126 -13.92 -2.18 -19.33
N ARG A 127 -13.25 -3.32 -19.11
CA ARG A 127 -13.87 -4.56 -18.63
C ARG A 127 -13.76 -4.60 -17.11
N ILE A 128 -14.87 -4.92 -16.44
CA ILE A 128 -14.90 -5.28 -15.03
C ILE A 128 -14.35 -6.71 -14.93
N TRP A 129 -13.24 -6.85 -14.21
CA TRP A 129 -12.51 -8.12 -14.10
C TRP A 129 -12.55 -8.69 -12.68
N TYR A 130 -12.84 -7.87 -11.67
CA TYR A 130 -12.98 -8.28 -10.27
C TYR A 130 -14.33 -7.86 -9.72
N LYS A 131 -14.95 -8.74 -8.92
CA LYS A 131 -16.13 -8.47 -8.12
C LYS A 131 -16.03 -9.22 -6.80
N ASP A 132 -16.29 -8.51 -5.70
CA ASP A 132 -16.39 -9.09 -4.37
C ASP A 132 -17.77 -8.73 -3.78
N GLY A 133 -18.48 -9.75 -3.29
CA GLY A 133 -19.89 -9.68 -2.89
C GLY A 133 -20.81 -10.63 -3.66
N PRO A 134 -22.14 -10.57 -3.45
CA PRO A 134 -23.08 -11.54 -4.02
C PRO A 134 -23.03 -11.56 -5.56
N GLY A 135 -22.77 -12.73 -6.15
CA GLY A 135 -22.46 -12.85 -7.58
C GLY A 135 -23.56 -12.38 -8.55
N ASN A 136 -24.82 -12.36 -8.10
CA ASN A 136 -25.96 -11.86 -8.89
C ASN A 136 -26.23 -10.35 -8.71
N ALA A 137 -25.61 -9.69 -7.72
CA ALA A 137 -25.85 -8.29 -7.37
C ALA A 137 -25.15 -7.29 -8.30
N MET A 138 -24.21 -7.74 -9.15
CA MET A 138 -23.72 -6.90 -10.23
C MET A 138 -23.43 -7.75 -11.46
N ARG A 139 -24.35 -7.75 -12.42
CA ARG A 139 -24.19 -8.53 -13.67
C ARG A 139 -23.38 -7.81 -14.75
N HIS A 140 -23.30 -6.47 -14.69
CA HIS A 140 -22.55 -5.67 -15.65
C HIS A 140 -21.10 -6.15 -15.77
N THR A 141 -20.58 -6.22 -17.00
CA THR A 141 -19.21 -6.69 -17.27
C THR A 141 -18.30 -5.59 -17.80
N ARG A 142 -18.86 -4.41 -18.07
CA ARG A 142 -18.15 -3.27 -18.65
C ARG A 142 -18.57 -1.96 -18.01
N ILE A 143 -17.68 -0.99 -18.09
CA ILE A 143 -17.91 0.38 -17.64
C ILE A 143 -17.40 1.37 -18.68
N ARG A 144 -18.10 2.50 -18.80
CA ARG A 144 -17.65 3.70 -19.50
C ARG A 144 -17.70 4.88 -18.54
N ILE A 145 -16.61 5.61 -18.44
CA ILE A 145 -16.44 6.74 -17.53
C ILE A 145 -16.21 7.99 -18.38
N SER A 146 -16.98 9.05 -18.11
CA SER A 146 -16.78 10.39 -18.67
C SER A 146 -16.59 11.39 -17.54
N VAL A 147 -15.54 12.21 -17.62
CA VAL A 147 -15.20 13.19 -16.59
C VAL A 147 -15.37 14.61 -17.10
N ARG A 148 -16.10 15.43 -16.33
CA ARG A 148 -16.09 16.88 -16.46
C ARG A 148 -14.94 17.43 -15.61
N ARG A 149 -13.90 17.94 -16.28
CA ARG A 149 -12.76 18.61 -15.65
C ARG A 149 -13.15 20.01 -15.18
N SER A 150 -12.57 20.47 -14.09
CA SER A 150 -12.65 21.86 -13.63
C SER A 150 -11.50 22.17 -12.69
N TRP A 151 -11.00 23.40 -12.71
CA TRP A 151 -10.04 23.90 -11.74
C TRP A 151 -10.61 23.90 -10.32
N TYR A 152 -11.93 24.01 -10.20
CA TYR A 152 -12.64 23.98 -8.92
C TYR A 152 -13.11 22.56 -8.59
N PRO A 153 -12.61 21.92 -7.52
CA PRO A 153 -12.95 20.53 -7.16
C PRO A 153 -14.47 20.27 -7.09
N TYR A 154 -15.25 21.19 -6.53
CA TYR A 154 -16.71 21.06 -6.37
C TYR A 154 -17.48 21.04 -7.70
N GLN A 155 -16.86 21.43 -8.81
CA GLN A 155 -17.45 21.39 -10.16
C GLN A 155 -17.05 20.13 -10.93
N ARG A 156 -16.03 19.38 -10.47
CA ARG A 156 -15.58 18.14 -11.09
C ARG A 156 -16.63 17.06 -10.89
N ARG A 157 -17.04 16.42 -11.98
CA ARG A 157 -18.06 15.37 -11.98
C ARG A 157 -17.63 14.22 -12.86
N LEU A 158 -18.12 13.04 -12.53
CA LEU A 158 -17.86 11.82 -13.26
C LEU A 158 -19.18 11.11 -13.54
N LYS A 159 -19.45 10.78 -14.81
CA LYS A 159 -20.56 9.92 -15.23
C LYS A 159 -20.02 8.52 -15.50
N ALA A 160 -20.45 7.53 -14.72
CA ALA A 160 -20.14 6.12 -14.93
C ALA A 160 -21.35 5.40 -15.51
N THR A 161 -21.16 4.73 -16.64
CA THR A 161 -22.18 3.92 -17.31
C THR A 161 -21.74 2.46 -17.27
N PHE A 162 -22.46 1.64 -16.53
CA PHE A 162 -22.27 0.20 -16.42
C PHE A 162 -23.15 -0.52 -17.44
N TYR A 163 -22.59 -1.48 -18.17
CA TYR A 163 -23.29 -2.19 -19.25
C TYR A 163 -22.73 -3.61 -19.46
N GLY A 164 -23.38 -4.39 -20.33
CA GLY A 164 -23.01 -5.78 -20.63
C GLY A 164 -23.53 -6.80 -19.61
N GLY A 165 -23.21 -8.09 -19.82
CA GLY A 165 -23.59 -9.17 -18.91
C GLY A 165 -25.10 -9.45 -18.81
N GLY A 166 -25.86 -9.08 -19.85
CA GLY A 166 -27.31 -9.32 -19.93
C GLY A 166 -28.17 -8.44 -19.00
N ALA A 167 -27.58 -7.47 -18.29
CA ALA A 167 -28.32 -6.50 -17.49
C ALA A 167 -28.53 -5.18 -18.25
N PRO A 168 -29.65 -4.47 -18.00
CA PRO A 168 -29.86 -3.13 -18.53
C PRO A 168 -28.73 -2.17 -18.13
N SER A 169 -28.35 -1.28 -19.04
CA SER A 169 -27.34 -0.26 -18.76
C SER A 169 -27.77 0.65 -17.61
N ARG A 170 -26.83 0.96 -16.70
CA ARG A 170 -27.05 1.83 -15.54
C ARG A 170 -26.04 2.97 -15.56
N SER A 171 -26.53 4.20 -15.47
CA SER A 171 -25.70 5.42 -15.42
C SER A 171 -25.80 6.10 -14.08
N LEU A 172 -24.67 6.52 -13.53
CA LEU A 172 -24.55 7.21 -12.25
C LEU A 172 -23.64 8.43 -12.39
N ILE A 173 -23.97 9.50 -11.66
CA ILE A 173 -23.17 10.71 -11.60
C ILE A 173 -22.57 10.82 -10.19
N PHE A 174 -21.25 10.95 -10.16
CA PHE A 174 -20.47 11.13 -8.95
C PHE A 174 -19.84 12.52 -8.93
N ASN A 175 -19.67 13.06 -7.72
CA ASN A 175 -18.96 14.32 -7.50
C ASN A 175 -17.57 14.01 -6.96
N TYR A 176 -16.58 14.78 -7.40
CA TYR A 176 -15.23 14.66 -6.88
C TYR A 176 -15.21 14.94 -5.37
N LYS A 177 -14.48 14.11 -4.63
CA LYS A 177 -14.37 14.17 -3.18
C LYS A 177 -12.94 14.46 -2.73
N SER A 178 -11.97 13.70 -3.23
CA SER A 178 -10.55 13.84 -2.87
C SER A 178 -9.66 13.37 -4.01
N ALA A 179 -8.41 13.83 -4.04
CA ALA A 179 -7.37 13.32 -4.94
C ALA A 179 -6.87 11.93 -4.50
N TYR A 180 -7.12 11.60 -3.23
CA TYR A 180 -6.75 10.35 -2.60
C TYR A 180 -7.97 9.43 -2.49
N TYR A 181 -7.72 8.12 -2.35
CA TYR A 181 -8.74 7.08 -2.36
C TYR A 181 -9.22 6.68 -0.98
N HIS A 182 -8.35 6.83 0.03
CA HIS A 182 -8.59 6.44 1.41
C HIS A 182 -7.98 7.50 2.35
N PRO A 183 -8.61 7.87 3.47
CA PRO A 183 -7.91 8.57 4.53
C PRO A 183 -6.93 7.62 5.22
N VAL A 184 -5.88 8.16 5.83
CA VAL A 184 -5.10 7.43 6.84
C VAL A 184 -4.45 8.40 7.82
N GLU A 185 -4.43 8.04 9.10
CA GLU A 185 -3.76 8.79 10.14
C GLU A 185 -2.52 8.03 10.63
N PHE A 186 -1.37 8.68 10.69
CA PHE A 186 -0.16 8.09 11.24
C PHE A 186 0.18 8.74 12.58
N GLU A 187 0.74 7.93 13.48
CA GLU A 187 1.37 8.38 14.70
C GLU A 187 2.79 7.81 14.74
N TYR A 188 3.77 8.69 14.88
CA TYR A 188 5.18 8.34 14.96
C TYR A 188 5.66 8.62 16.37
N ASP A 189 6.03 7.59 17.10
CA ASP A 189 6.60 7.68 18.44
C ASP A 189 8.02 7.11 18.44
N ARG A 190 8.85 7.59 19.36
CA ARG A 190 10.19 7.04 19.59
C ARG A 190 10.30 6.53 21.01
N VAL A 191 11.10 5.49 21.22
CA VAL A 191 11.55 5.15 22.56
C VAL A 191 12.52 6.23 23.05
N ASP A 192 12.46 6.59 24.32
CA ASP A 192 13.22 7.70 24.91
C ASP A 192 14.75 7.55 24.74
N ASP A 193 15.25 6.32 24.71
CA ASP A 193 16.66 5.95 24.47
C ASP A 193 17.10 6.02 22.99
N VAL A 194 16.16 6.21 22.05
CA VAL A 194 16.46 6.35 20.62
C VAL A 194 16.70 7.82 20.28
N PRO A 195 17.91 8.23 19.85
CA PRO A 195 18.16 9.61 19.45
C PRO A 195 17.25 10.07 18.32
N ILE A 196 16.81 11.33 18.37
CA ILE A 196 15.80 11.89 17.44
C ILE A 196 16.25 11.80 15.97
N GLU A 197 17.55 11.93 15.70
CA GLU A 197 18.14 11.79 14.38
C GLU A 197 18.07 10.36 13.81
N LYS A 198 17.81 9.36 14.66
CA LYS A 198 17.59 7.97 14.24
C LYS A 198 16.12 7.68 13.93
N ALA A 199 15.19 8.47 14.45
CA ALA A 199 13.76 8.38 14.19
C ALA A 199 13.37 9.09 12.88
N ILE A 200 13.89 8.59 11.76
CA ILE A 200 13.79 9.24 10.45
C ILE A 200 12.40 9.04 9.83
N THR A 201 11.71 10.16 9.59
CA THR A 201 10.43 10.21 8.85
C THR A 201 10.53 10.90 7.48
N SER A 202 11.72 11.42 7.13
CA SER A 202 12.00 12.02 5.83
C SER A 202 13.46 11.94 5.41
N ILE A 203 13.72 11.90 4.11
CA ILE A 203 15.07 11.86 3.53
C ILE A 203 15.22 12.83 2.37
N ALA A 204 16.45 13.29 2.13
CA ALA A 204 16.81 13.89 0.86
C ALA A 204 17.00 12.78 -0.20
N SER A 205 16.05 12.67 -1.15
CA SER A 205 16.00 11.56 -2.13
C SER A 205 17.26 11.44 -3.00
N CYS A 206 18.02 12.53 -3.13
CA CYS A 206 19.25 12.61 -3.90
C CYS A 206 20.55 12.62 -3.09
N ALA A 207 20.49 12.44 -1.76
CA ALA A 207 21.67 12.55 -0.91
C ALA A 207 22.76 11.51 -1.22
N HIS A 208 22.34 10.28 -1.54
CA HIS A 208 23.24 9.22 -1.96
C HIS A 208 23.39 9.20 -3.50
N PRO A 209 24.59 9.10 -4.07
CA PRO A 209 24.81 9.19 -5.51
C PRO A 209 24.33 7.97 -6.30
N ASN A 210 24.34 6.77 -5.72
CA ASN A 210 23.68 5.60 -6.30
C ASN A 210 22.15 5.72 -6.20
N ARG A 211 21.52 6.20 -7.28
CA ARG A 211 20.09 6.46 -7.42
C ARG A 211 19.72 6.58 -8.91
N PRO A 212 18.44 6.51 -9.29
CA PRO A 212 18.04 6.78 -10.66
C PRO A 212 18.27 8.25 -11.00
N ALA A 213 18.75 8.54 -12.21
CA ALA A 213 18.93 9.91 -12.67
C ALA A 213 17.59 10.65 -12.88
N THR A 214 16.50 9.90 -13.05
CA THR A 214 15.15 10.39 -13.38
C THR A 214 14.34 10.85 -12.18
N ILE A 215 14.76 10.53 -10.94
CA ILE A 215 14.00 10.96 -9.75
C ILE A 215 14.21 12.46 -9.48
N ALA A 216 13.15 13.11 -9.01
CA ALA A 216 13.24 14.47 -8.50
C ALA A 216 14.03 14.48 -7.18
N CYS A 217 14.91 15.48 -7.04
CA CYS A 217 15.57 15.76 -5.77
C CYS A 217 14.63 16.54 -4.87
N GLU A 218 14.22 15.91 -3.77
CA GLU A 218 13.25 16.45 -2.83
C GLU A 218 13.55 15.95 -1.41
N ASN A 219 12.95 16.61 -0.41
CA ASN A 219 12.82 16.03 0.91
C ASN A 219 11.58 15.14 0.95
N LEU A 220 11.78 13.84 0.75
CA LEU A 220 10.72 12.84 0.70
C LEU A 220 10.36 12.38 2.11
N SER A 221 9.13 12.60 2.54
CA SER A 221 8.61 12.06 3.80
C SER A 221 7.82 10.75 3.63
N LEU A 222 7.70 9.97 4.71
CA LEU A 222 6.84 8.79 4.77
C LEU A 222 5.39 9.15 4.39
N ASP A 223 4.87 10.26 4.92
CA ASP A 223 3.55 10.77 4.55
C ASP A 223 3.42 11.00 3.04
N THR A 224 4.47 11.51 2.39
CA THR A 224 4.47 11.76 0.95
C THR A 224 4.52 10.47 0.15
N VAL A 225 5.25 9.45 0.61
CA VAL A 225 5.23 8.09 0.02
C VAL A 225 3.81 7.53 0.00
N TYR A 226 3.11 7.59 1.13
CA TYR A 226 1.73 7.06 1.22
C TYR A 226 0.69 7.95 0.53
N ARG A 227 0.88 9.28 0.50
CA ARG A 227 0.07 10.16 -0.37
C ARG A 227 0.21 9.79 -1.85
N ARG A 228 1.42 9.47 -2.31
CA ARG A 228 1.66 8.97 -3.67
C ARG A 228 1.08 7.58 -3.89
N ALA A 229 0.99 6.75 -2.86
CA ALA A 229 0.30 5.47 -2.92
C ALA A 229 -1.23 5.63 -3.00
N GLY A 230 -1.78 6.80 -2.65
CA GLY A 230 -3.19 7.13 -2.82
C GLY A 230 -3.96 7.40 -1.53
N PHE A 231 -3.25 7.68 -0.43
CA PHE A 231 -3.86 7.94 0.89
C PHE A 231 -3.86 9.44 1.25
N ASP A 232 -4.93 9.92 1.85
CA ASP A 232 -5.01 11.26 2.43
C ASP A 232 -4.39 11.20 3.83
N VAL A 233 -3.06 11.30 3.88
CA VAL A 233 -2.29 11.13 5.11
C VAL A 233 -2.43 12.36 6.02
N THR A 234 -2.83 12.12 7.26
CA THR A 234 -2.78 13.06 8.39
C THR A 234 -1.94 12.49 9.52
N ASN A 235 -1.48 13.33 10.46
CA ASN A 235 -0.81 12.86 11.68
C ASN A 235 -1.71 13.16 12.88
N SER A 236 -1.80 12.21 13.82
CA SER A 236 -2.68 12.32 15.01
C SER A 236 -2.27 13.41 16.00
N GLY A 237 -1.03 13.89 15.90
CA GLY A 237 -0.45 14.86 16.83
C GLY A 237 -0.02 14.27 18.17
N GLY A 238 -0.22 12.95 18.37
CA GLY A 238 0.19 12.19 19.56
C GLY A 238 1.69 11.88 19.65
N SER A 239 2.48 12.26 18.64
CA SER A 239 3.92 11.98 18.56
C SER A 239 4.67 12.32 19.84
N GLY A 240 5.15 11.28 20.52
CA GLY A 240 5.74 11.36 21.84
C GLY A 240 6.87 10.38 22.08
N GLU A 241 7.28 10.31 23.34
CA GLU A 241 8.31 9.39 23.83
C GLU A 241 7.66 8.22 24.57
N VAL A 242 8.05 7.02 24.18
CA VAL A 242 7.75 5.76 24.90
C VAL A 242 8.92 5.48 25.84
N PRO A 243 8.69 5.26 27.15
CA PRO A 243 9.77 4.96 28.07
C PRO A 243 10.42 3.60 27.79
N ILE A 244 11.76 3.52 27.80
CA ILE A 244 12.50 2.26 27.59
C ILE A 244 12.15 1.18 28.61
N GLN A 245 11.61 1.53 29.79
CA GLN A 245 11.19 0.54 30.78
C GLN A 245 10.05 -0.37 30.27
N GLY A 246 9.39 -0.01 29.16
CA GLY A 246 8.46 -0.90 28.47
C GLY A 246 9.13 -2.11 27.79
N ALA A 247 10.44 -2.07 27.54
CA ALA A 247 11.23 -3.12 26.90
C ALA A 247 11.78 -4.18 27.89
N GLY A 248 11.17 -4.30 29.07
CA GLY A 248 11.63 -5.24 30.07
C GLY A 248 13.04 -4.93 30.63
N VAL A 249 13.76 -5.97 31.04
CA VAL A 249 15.04 -5.87 31.78
C VAL A 249 16.29 -5.96 30.90
N ASN A 250 16.13 -6.39 29.66
CA ASN A 250 17.18 -6.61 28.66
C ASN A 250 17.36 -5.41 27.71
N ASP A 251 16.57 -4.35 27.87
CA ASP A 251 16.58 -3.14 27.03
C ASP A 251 16.42 -3.46 25.53
N THR A 252 15.71 -4.54 25.22
CA THR A 252 15.32 -4.98 23.88
C THR A 252 13.86 -5.37 23.88
N TRP A 253 13.20 -5.17 22.75
CA TRP A 253 11.75 -5.29 22.67
C TRP A 253 11.32 -6.64 22.08
N SER A 254 10.37 -7.29 22.74
CA SER A 254 9.55 -8.36 22.17
C SER A 254 8.31 -7.80 21.46
N ASN A 255 7.67 -8.61 20.59
CA ASN A 255 6.38 -8.25 19.99
C ASN A 255 5.28 -8.00 21.04
N ALA A 256 5.32 -8.74 22.16
CA ALA A 256 4.34 -8.59 23.24
C ALA A 256 4.49 -7.24 23.95
N GLU A 257 5.71 -6.87 24.33
CA GLU A 257 6.00 -5.58 24.95
C GLU A 257 5.69 -4.41 24.02
N MET A 258 5.96 -4.55 22.72
CA MET A 258 5.57 -3.54 21.73
C MET A 258 4.05 -3.39 21.61
N HIS A 259 3.31 -4.49 21.65
CA HIS A 259 1.86 -4.46 21.62
C HIS A 259 1.29 -3.82 22.90
N ASP A 260 1.87 -4.11 24.07
CA ASP A 260 1.49 -3.45 25.32
C ASP A 260 1.81 -1.95 25.30
N ALA A 261 2.97 -1.56 24.77
CA ALA A 261 3.31 -0.15 24.56
C ALA A 261 2.35 0.52 23.58
N MET A 262 1.99 -0.13 22.48
CA MET A 262 0.98 0.39 21.55
C MET A 262 -0.35 0.65 22.26
N GLN A 263 -0.81 -0.27 23.09
CA GLN A 263 -2.06 -0.10 23.86
C GLN A 263 -1.99 1.06 24.84
N ALA A 264 -0.84 1.28 25.47
CA ALA A 264 -0.65 2.28 26.51
C ALA A 264 -0.41 3.70 25.96
N TYR A 265 0.35 3.83 24.88
CA TYR A 265 0.88 5.11 24.42
C TYR A 265 0.22 5.64 23.15
N TRP A 266 -0.25 4.77 22.26
CA TRP A 266 -0.83 5.23 21.00
C TRP A 266 -2.16 5.96 21.23
N SER A 267 -2.21 7.24 20.85
CA SER A 267 -3.37 8.11 21.10
C SER A 267 -4.67 7.68 20.39
N ARG A 268 -4.53 6.80 19.39
CA ARG A 268 -5.64 6.24 18.60
C ARG A 268 -5.83 4.75 18.80
N PHE A 269 -5.17 4.15 19.79
CA PHE A 269 -5.34 2.73 20.02
C PHE A 269 -6.82 2.36 20.19
N SER A 270 -7.23 1.36 19.43
CA SER A 270 -8.55 0.77 19.50
C SER A 270 -8.49 -0.62 18.92
N ASN A 271 -9.02 -1.60 19.66
CA ASN A 271 -9.30 -2.95 19.16
C ASN A 271 -10.51 -2.93 18.19
N ALA A 272 -10.33 -2.23 17.08
CA ALA A 272 -11.30 -2.10 16.01
C ALA A 272 -10.60 -1.74 14.69
N PRO A 273 -11.16 -2.13 13.54
CA PRO A 273 -10.65 -1.70 12.24
C PRO A 273 -10.66 -0.18 12.11
N GLN A 274 -9.52 0.41 11.74
CA GLN A 274 -9.38 1.85 11.59
C GLN A 274 -8.36 2.22 10.52
N TRP A 275 -8.52 3.42 9.96
CA TRP A 275 -7.55 4.01 9.04
C TRP A 275 -6.50 4.79 9.83
N SER A 276 -5.88 4.12 10.80
CA SER A 276 -4.84 4.69 11.64
C SER A 276 -3.77 3.63 11.92
N MET A 277 -2.52 4.07 12.01
CA MET A 277 -1.37 3.21 12.28
C MET A 277 -0.39 3.90 13.23
N TRP A 278 0.18 3.11 14.12
CA TRP A 278 1.26 3.50 15.01
C TRP A 278 2.61 2.99 14.49
N THR A 279 3.61 3.87 14.44
CA THR A 279 4.98 3.55 14.04
C THR A 279 5.92 3.90 15.18
N LEU A 280 6.55 2.88 15.76
CA LEU A 280 7.50 3.02 16.86
C LEU A 280 8.94 2.97 16.36
N PHE A 281 9.75 3.96 16.72
CA PHE A 281 11.20 3.92 16.55
C PHE A 281 11.85 3.42 17.84
N ALA A 282 12.40 2.21 17.81
CA ALA A 282 13.04 1.55 18.94
C ALA A 282 14.52 1.25 18.64
N ARG A 283 15.31 0.94 19.67
CA ARG A 283 16.72 0.60 19.49
C ARG A 283 16.87 -0.80 18.88
N GLN A 284 16.34 -1.84 19.52
CA GLN A 284 16.56 -3.22 19.11
C GLN A 284 15.43 -4.16 19.56
N HIS A 285 15.19 -5.21 18.77
CA HIS A 285 14.30 -6.33 19.12
C HIS A 285 15.11 -7.50 19.71
N ASP A 286 14.46 -8.38 20.46
CA ASP A 286 15.02 -9.65 20.94
C ASP A 286 15.59 -10.58 19.84
N MET A 287 15.21 -10.36 18.57
CA MET A 287 15.75 -11.09 17.41
C MET A 287 17.13 -10.57 16.98
N GLY A 288 17.66 -9.57 17.71
CA GLY A 288 18.98 -8.99 17.52
C GLY A 288 19.12 -8.10 16.28
N ARG A 289 20.36 -7.68 16.02
CA ARG A 289 20.73 -6.71 14.98
C ARG A 289 20.34 -7.09 13.55
N GLY A 290 20.08 -8.36 13.28
CA GLY A 290 19.66 -8.79 11.95
C GLY A 290 18.24 -8.36 11.59
N LEU A 291 17.47 -7.74 12.50
CA LEU A 291 16.11 -7.26 12.25
C LEU A 291 16.11 -5.74 12.17
N GLY A 292 15.77 -5.19 11.00
CA GLY A 292 15.71 -3.73 10.78
C GLY A 292 14.39 -3.11 11.20
N GLY A 293 13.31 -3.88 11.15
CA GLY A 293 11.97 -3.47 11.52
C GLY A 293 11.02 -4.66 11.51
N ILE A 294 9.79 -4.44 11.99
CA ILE A 294 8.76 -5.46 12.02
C ILE A 294 7.36 -4.81 12.12
N MET A 295 6.39 -5.37 11.41
CA MET A 295 4.98 -5.23 11.77
C MET A 295 4.67 -6.22 12.91
N PHE A 296 4.85 -5.78 14.15
CA PHE A 296 4.72 -6.65 15.34
C PHE A 296 3.26 -6.99 15.68
N ASP A 297 2.33 -6.13 15.26
CA ASP A 297 0.94 -6.18 15.71
C ASP A 297 0.14 -7.29 15.02
N SER A 298 0.31 -8.51 15.55
CA SER A 298 -0.39 -9.73 15.15
C SER A 298 -1.16 -10.37 16.30
N ILE A 299 -1.31 -9.63 17.41
CA ILE A 299 -1.93 -10.08 18.66
C ILE A 299 -3.39 -9.60 18.70
N GLY A 300 -4.29 -10.48 19.16
CA GLY A 300 -5.71 -10.16 19.29
C GLY A 300 -6.49 -10.23 17.98
N PRO A 301 -7.73 -9.74 17.92
CA PRO A 301 -8.59 -9.86 16.74
C PRO A 301 -8.35 -8.81 15.65
N ASN A 302 -7.55 -7.77 15.93
CA ASN A 302 -7.33 -6.63 15.05
C ASN A 302 -5.83 -6.43 14.82
N HIS A 303 -5.29 -7.08 13.79
CA HIS A 303 -3.86 -7.03 13.48
C HIS A 303 -3.51 -5.77 12.66
N ARG A 304 -2.21 -5.53 12.44
CA ARG A 304 -1.66 -4.57 11.48
C ARG A 304 -1.87 -3.11 11.84
N GLN A 305 -2.04 -2.80 13.11
CA GLN A 305 -2.20 -1.42 13.59
C GLN A 305 -0.87 -0.81 14.04
N GLY A 306 0.11 -1.65 14.38
CA GLY A 306 1.43 -1.25 14.87
C GLY A 306 2.59 -1.81 14.07
N THR A 307 3.60 -0.97 13.87
CA THR A 307 4.87 -1.35 13.24
C THR A 307 6.05 -0.69 13.95
N ALA A 308 7.23 -1.28 13.86
CA ALA A 308 8.44 -0.76 14.50
C ALA A 308 9.66 -0.77 13.56
N LEU A 309 10.57 0.19 13.79
CA LEU A 309 11.92 0.23 13.22
C LEU A 309 12.97 0.12 14.33
N PHE A 310 14.03 -0.63 14.07
CA PHE A 310 15.15 -0.84 14.98
C PHE A 310 16.39 -0.11 14.49
N SER A 311 16.76 0.96 15.19
CA SER A 311 17.94 1.72 14.81
C SER A 311 19.23 0.93 15.02
N ASP A 312 19.34 0.17 16.10
CA ASP A 312 20.52 -0.66 16.42
C ASP A 312 20.46 -2.03 15.72
N SER A 313 20.49 -1.97 14.40
CA SER A 313 20.39 -3.11 13.48
C SER A 313 21.29 -2.92 12.26
N PHE A 314 21.23 -3.86 11.30
CA PHE A 314 21.97 -3.80 10.04
C PHE A 314 21.75 -2.50 9.24
N VAL A 315 20.67 -1.74 9.53
CA VAL A 315 20.37 -0.47 8.85
C VAL A 315 21.36 0.65 9.19
N GLU A 316 22.19 0.47 10.22
CA GLU A 316 23.29 1.38 10.58
C GLU A 316 24.66 0.96 10.01
N ASP A 317 24.74 -0.25 9.45
CA ASP A 317 25.99 -0.86 9.03
C ASP A 317 26.25 -0.59 7.53
N ALA A 318 26.59 0.66 7.20
CA ALA A 318 26.92 1.04 5.83
C ALA A 318 28.07 0.18 5.26
N PRO A 319 27.99 -0.29 4.00
CA PRO A 319 29.04 -1.10 3.39
C PRO A 319 30.40 -0.41 3.44
N ALA A 320 31.45 -1.20 3.69
CA ALA A 320 32.81 -0.69 3.65
C ALA A 320 33.12 -0.07 2.28
N GLY A 321 33.65 1.17 2.28
CA GLY A 321 33.95 1.90 1.06
C GLY A 321 32.75 2.60 0.40
N ASP A 322 31.58 2.66 1.06
CA ASP A 322 30.47 3.48 0.59
C ASP A 322 30.89 4.96 0.46
N ILE A 323 30.52 5.57 -0.66
CA ILE A 323 30.93 6.94 -1.03
C ILE A 323 30.23 8.01 -0.18
N ASN A 324 29.07 7.69 0.41
CA ASN A 324 28.39 8.56 1.35
C ASN A 324 27.68 7.72 2.44
N PRO A 325 28.42 7.22 3.43
CA PRO A 325 27.90 6.27 4.42
C PRO A 325 26.70 6.82 5.20
N GLN A 326 26.70 8.10 5.55
CA GLN A 326 25.58 8.70 6.29
C GLN A 326 24.29 8.72 5.44
N ALA A 327 24.40 9.12 4.16
CA ALA A 327 23.24 9.08 3.27
C ALA A 327 22.76 7.66 2.97
N TRP A 328 23.65 6.66 3.03
CA TRP A 328 23.27 5.26 2.97
C TRP A 328 22.43 4.86 4.19
N VAL A 329 22.89 5.19 5.40
CA VAL A 329 22.19 4.87 6.66
C VAL A 329 20.82 5.52 6.71
N ASP A 330 20.74 6.82 6.38
CA ASP A 330 19.48 7.55 6.37
C ASP A 330 18.47 6.95 5.38
N ARG A 331 18.96 6.55 4.20
CA ARG A 331 18.15 5.86 3.19
C ARG A 331 17.68 4.49 3.66
N MET A 332 18.53 3.71 4.33
CA MET A 332 18.15 2.38 4.82
C MET A 332 17.15 2.43 5.97
N ARG A 333 17.30 3.38 6.91
CA ARG A 333 16.29 3.64 7.93
C ARG A 333 14.95 4.05 7.31
N PHE A 334 14.97 4.97 6.35
CA PHE A 334 13.74 5.41 5.67
C PHE A 334 13.08 4.31 4.84
N TRP A 335 13.86 3.53 4.09
CA TRP A 335 13.36 2.38 3.33
C TRP A 335 12.71 1.37 4.27
N THR A 336 13.35 1.06 5.40
CA THR A 336 12.83 0.11 6.39
C THR A 336 11.52 0.63 7.01
N ALA A 337 11.47 1.89 7.45
CA ALA A 337 10.23 2.46 7.99
C ALA A 337 9.07 2.38 6.97
N ALA A 338 9.33 2.76 5.71
CA ALA A 338 8.33 2.66 4.66
C ALA A 338 7.92 1.20 4.35
N HIS A 339 8.86 0.25 4.41
CA HIS A 339 8.62 -1.18 4.22
C HIS A 339 7.69 -1.75 5.29
N GLU A 340 8.00 -1.52 6.56
CA GLU A 340 7.22 -2.08 7.67
C GLU A 340 5.83 -1.43 7.78
N MET A 341 5.74 -0.13 7.51
CA MET A 341 4.43 0.52 7.32
C MET A 341 3.64 -0.13 6.17
N GLY A 342 4.31 -0.60 5.11
CA GLY A 342 3.67 -1.27 3.97
C GLY A 342 3.05 -2.60 4.38
N HIS A 343 3.71 -3.34 5.26
CA HIS A 343 3.15 -4.51 5.91
C HIS A 343 1.85 -4.21 6.67
N ALA A 344 1.78 -3.10 7.40
CA ALA A 344 0.53 -2.69 8.06
C ALA A 344 -0.63 -2.45 7.08
N PHE A 345 -0.35 -2.02 5.85
CA PHE A 345 -1.33 -1.96 4.74
C PHE A 345 -1.68 -3.32 4.13
N ASN A 346 -1.28 -4.43 4.78
CA ASN A 346 -1.45 -5.81 4.33
C ASN A 346 -0.62 -6.17 3.07
N LEU A 347 0.49 -5.47 2.84
CA LEU A 347 1.40 -5.77 1.74
C LEU A 347 2.43 -6.84 2.09
N ALA A 348 2.92 -7.46 1.04
CA ALA A 348 3.90 -8.51 1.03
C ALA A 348 5.25 -8.11 0.53
N HIS A 349 6.26 -8.77 1.07
CA HIS A 349 7.48 -9.05 0.34
C HIS A 349 7.23 -9.47 -1.12
N SER A 350 7.96 -8.85 -2.03
CA SER A 350 7.76 -8.98 -3.47
C SER A 350 8.03 -10.40 -3.97
N TRP A 351 9.03 -11.08 -3.41
CA TRP A 351 9.42 -12.44 -3.82
C TRP A 351 8.50 -13.55 -3.31
N GLN A 352 7.44 -13.22 -2.56
CA GLN A 352 6.53 -14.22 -1.99
C GLN A 352 5.06 -13.76 -1.99
N LYS A 353 4.69 -12.90 -2.95
CA LYS A 353 3.32 -12.43 -3.16
C LYS A 353 2.30 -13.53 -3.46
N SER A 354 2.78 -14.66 -3.98
CA SER A 354 1.95 -15.80 -4.36
C SER A 354 1.58 -16.72 -3.20
N LEU A 355 2.22 -16.58 -2.03
CA LEU A 355 1.95 -17.42 -0.85
C LEU A 355 0.64 -17.03 -0.16
N GLY A 356 0.19 -17.83 0.80
CA GLY A 356 -0.98 -17.56 1.64
C GLY A 356 -2.33 -17.53 0.90
N ASN A 357 -3.22 -16.64 1.33
CA ASN A 357 -4.55 -16.39 0.76
C ASN A 357 -4.61 -14.98 0.10
N PRO A 358 -3.98 -14.78 -1.06
CA PRO A 358 -4.00 -13.49 -1.72
C PRO A 358 -5.41 -13.17 -2.23
N TRP A 359 -5.77 -11.89 -2.20
CA TRP A 359 -7.09 -11.42 -2.64
C TRP A 359 -7.42 -11.74 -4.10
N ILE A 360 -6.38 -11.93 -4.91
CA ILE A 360 -6.39 -12.46 -6.28
C ILE A 360 -5.14 -13.33 -6.47
N PRO A 361 -5.07 -14.22 -7.47
CA PRO A 361 -3.80 -14.87 -7.79
C PRO A 361 -2.71 -13.84 -8.13
N LEU A 362 -1.64 -13.80 -7.34
CA LEU A 362 -0.49 -12.91 -7.52
C LEU A 362 0.74 -13.73 -7.88
N ALA A 363 1.61 -13.17 -8.73
CA ALA A 363 2.93 -13.72 -9.00
C ALA A 363 3.98 -13.04 -8.11
N ASN A 364 5.04 -13.77 -7.79
CA ASN A 364 6.21 -13.19 -7.13
C ASN A 364 6.93 -12.23 -8.10
N GLU A 365 7.38 -11.10 -7.57
CA GLU A 365 8.12 -10.07 -8.30
C GLU A 365 9.52 -9.93 -7.67
N ASN A 366 10.34 -10.98 -7.78
CA ASN A 366 11.66 -11.06 -7.15
C ASN A 366 12.58 -9.88 -7.48
N GLU A 367 12.42 -9.29 -8.67
CA GLU A 367 13.21 -8.15 -9.16
C GLU A 367 12.51 -6.79 -8.97
N ALA A 368 11.42 -6.72 -8.22
CA ALA A 368 10.72 -5.45 -8.01
C ALA A 368 11.64 -4.43 -7.30
N ARG A 369 11.76 -3.22 -7.86
CA ARG A 369 12.36 -2.06 -7.19
C ARG A 369 11.27 -1.35 -6.37
N SER A 370 10.80 -2.03 -5.34
CA SER A 370 9.72 -1.58 -4.45
C SER A 370 10.18 -1.48 -3.00
N PHE A 371 9.54 -0.63 -2.20
CA PHE A 371 9.66 -0.71 -0.73
C PHE A 371 9.48 -2.14 -0.24
N MET A 372 8.56 -2.91 -0.82
CA MET A 372 8.31 -4.28 -0.38
C MET A 372 9.27 -5.32 -0.96
N ASN A 373 10.43 -4.93 -1.50
CA ASN A 373 11.46 -5.90 -1.87
C ASN A 373 12.74 -5.62 -1.07
N TYR A 374 13.46 -6.67 -0.67
CA TYR A 374 14.70 -6.51 0.04
C TYR A 374 15.79 -6.07 -0.94
N PRO A 375 16.51 -4.97 -0.65
CA PRO A 375 17.52 -4.44 -1.56
C PRO A 375 18.60 -5.46 -1.92
N PHE A 376 18.85 -6.44 -1.06
CA PHE A 376 19.88 -7.48 -1.22
C PHE A 376 19.37 -8.77 -1.90
N PHE A 377 18.09 -8.88 -2.24
CA PHE A 377 17.52 -10.07 -2.91
C PHE A 377 17.37 -9.96 -4.42
N VAL A 378 17.65 -8.78 -4.99
CA VAL A 378 17.64 -8.58 -6.44
C VAL A 378 18.97 -8.95 -7.07
N GLU A 379 18.96 -9.23 -8.37
CA GLU A 379 20.19 -9.35 -9.16
C GLU A 379 21.03 -8.06 -9.06
N GLY A 380 22.33 -8.22 -8.79
CA GLY A 380 23.25 -7.11 -8.53
C GLY A 380 23.12 -6.49 -7.13
N ALA A 381 22.29 -7.09 -6.27
CA ALA A 381 22.11 -6.75 -4.87
C ALA A 381 21.77 -5.27 -4.64
N GLN A 382 22.14 -4.74 -3.47
CA GLN A 382 21.73 -3.43 -2.99
C GLN A 382 22.12 -2.28 -3.94
N ALA A 383 23.27 -2.39 -4.61
CA ALA A 383 23.71 -1.38 -5.56
C ALA A 383 22.73 -1.27 -6.75
N SER A 384 22.39 -2.40 -7.37
CA SER A 384 21.42 -2.48 -8.47
C SER A 384 19.98 -2.24 -8.04
N PHE A 385 19.64 -2.49 -6.77
CA PHE A 385 18.36 -2.10 -6.24
C PHE A 385 18.21 -0.58 -6.25
N PHE A 386 19.14 0.12 -5.59
CA PHE A 386 19.03 1.57 -5.41
C PHE A 386 19.30 2.38 -6.66
N SER A 387 20.05 1.85 -7.64
CA SER A 387 20.26 2.55 -8.92
C SER A 387 18.96 2.80 -9.68
N ASP A 388 17.95 1.94 -9.49
CA ASP A 388 16.65 1.99 -10.18
C ASP A 388 15.46 2.17 -9.23
N PHE A 389 15.71 2.36 -7.93
CA PHE A 389 14.66 2.53 -6.93
C PHE A 389 14.11 3.96 -6.90
N GLU A 390 12.85 4.12 -7.30
CA GLU A 390 12.19 5.43 -7.39
C GLU A 390 11.43 5.85 -6.11
N TYR A 391 11.72 5.19 -4.99
CA TYR A 391 11.01 5.34 -3.71
C TYR A 391 9.48 5.17 -3.86
N ARG A 392 9.07 4.01 -4.37
CA ARG A 392 7.67 3.67 -4.64
C ARG A 392 7.35 2.22 -4.33
N PHE A 393 6.06 1.93 -4.22
CA PHE A 393 5.49 0.59 -4.32
C PHE A 393 5.41 0.14 -5.79
N SER A 394 5.44 -1.17 -6.04
CA SER A 394 5.23 -1.75 -7.38
C SER A 394 3.81 -1.53 -7.88
N ASP A 395 3.55 -1.76 -9.18
CA ASP A 395 2.21 -1.59 -9.74
C ASP A 395 1.19 -2.57 -9.14
N SER A 396 1.60 -3.79 -8.81
CA SER A 396 0.73 -4.77 -8.14
C SER A 396 0.33 -4.32 -6.73
N GLU A 397 1.29 -3.75 -5.97
CA GLU A 397 1.05 -3.20 -4.63
C GLU A 397 0.18 -1.94 -4.69
N LEU A 398 0.44 -1.02 -5.64
CA LEU A 398 -0.40 0.15 -5.85
C LEU A 398 -1.83 -0.22 -6.25
N LEU A 399 -1.99 -1.22 -7.11
CA LEU A 399 -3.30 -1.76 -7.45
C LEU A 399 -4.05 -2.23 -6.20
N PHE A 400 -3.38 -2.98 -5.32
CA PHE A 400 -3.97 -3.44 -4.06
C PHE A 400 -4.35 -2.27 -3.16
N MET A 401 -3.41 -1.40 -2.82
CA MET A 401 -3.63 -0.27 -1.91
C MET A 401 -4.72 0.69 -2.39
N ARG A 402 -4.85 0.90 -3.71
CA ARG A 402 -5.79 1.87 -4.29
C ARG A 402 -7.14 1.25 -4.65
N HIS A 403 -7.19 -0.03 -4.99
CA HIS A 403 -8.39 -0.63 -5.60
C HIS A 403 -8.90 -1.89 -4.94
N ALA A 404 -8.18 -2.53 -4.02
CA ALA A 404 -8.73 -3.65 -3.27
C ALA A 404 -9.94 -3.22 -2.40
N PRO A 405 -10.81 -4.17 -2.02
CA PRO A 405 -11.81 -3.91 -0.98
C PRO A 405 -11.17 -3.27 0.25
N SER A 406 -11.77 -2.20 0.78
CA SER A 406 -11.19 -1.42 1.88
C SER A 406 -10.86 -2.27 3.11
N ASN A 407 -11.65 -3.31 3.39
CA ASN A 407 -11.44 -4.23 4.50
C ASN A 407 -10.20 -5.12 4.35
N PHE A 408 -9.64 -5.24 3.14
CA PHE A 408 -8.38 -5.99 2.92
C PHE A 408 -7.16 -5.13 3.24
N VAL A 409 -7.29 -3.81 3.09
CA VAL A 409 -6.19 -2.84 3.21
C VAL A 409 -6.19 -2.19 4.60
N GLN A 410 -7.36 -1.82 5.11
CA GLN A 410 -7.53 -1.10 6.37
C GLN A 410 -6.93 -1.87 7.55
N MET A 411 -6.11 -1.20 8.37
CA MET A 411 -5.53 -1.74 9.59
C MET A 411 -6.62 -2.25 10.56
N GLY A 412 -6.33 -3.35 11.26
CA GLY A 412 -7.26 -4.00 12.18
C GLY A 412 -8.39 -4.79 11.52
N ASN A 413 -8.53 -4.78 10.18
CA ASN A 413 -9.68 -5.39 9.51
C ASN A 413 -9.44 -6.86 9.13
N ALA A 414 -8.97 -7.14 7.91
CA ALA A 414 -8.48 -8.48 7.59
C ALA A 414 -7.32 -8.85 8.53
N ALA A 415 -7.31 -10.09 9.01
CA ALA A 415 -6.17 -10.63 9.73
C ALA A 415 -4.90 -10.45 8.90
N TRP A 416 -3.77 -10.35 9.59
CA TRP A 416 -2.48 -10.41 8.91
C TRP A 416 -2.45 -11.64 8.00
N PHE A 417 -2.24 -11.42 6.71
CA PHE A 417 -2.25 -12.49 5.72
C PHE A 417 -3.56 -13.21 5.42
N ASP A 418 -4.70 -12.55 5.62
CA ASP A 418 -5.92 -12.90 4.92
C ASP A 418 -6.25 -11.82 3.87
N ASN A 419 -6.60 -12.24 2.63
CA ASN A 419 -6.91 -11.36 1.50
C ASN A 419 -5.83 -10.31 1.23
N HIS A 420 -4.60 -10.76 1.27
CA HIS A 420 -3.41 -9.96 1.50
C HIS A 420 -2.61 -9.69 0.23
N GLY A 421 -1.36 -9.28 0.47
CA GLY A 421 -0.21 -9.67 -0.33
C GLY A 421 0.61 -10.98 0.00
N PHE A 422 0.75 -11.62 1.20
CA PHE A 422 1.84 -12.61 1.56
C PHE A 422 1.69 -13.85 2.52
N GLU A 423 2.77 -14.65 2.74
CA GLU A 423 3.22 -15.52 3.93
C GLU A 423 4.56 -15.09 4.63
N GLN A 424 4.68 -15.03 5.98
CA GLN A 424 5.86 -14.61 6.78
C GLN A 424 6.86 -15.74 6.81
N ILE A 425 8.12 -15.40 6.58
CA ILE A 425 9.24 -16.15 7.13
C ILE A 425 9.41 -15.55 8.53
N GLU A 426 8.96 -16.25 9.57
CA GLU A 426 9.77 -16.31 10.79
C GLU A 426 11.18 -16.56 10.26
N LYS A 427 12.09 -15.58 10.42
CA LYS A 427 13.48 -15.69 9.99
C LYS A 427 13.89 -17.15 10.07
N GLU A 428 14.44 -17.69 8.99
CA GLU A 428 15.39 -18.78 9.08
C GLU A 428 16.53 -18.30 10.01
N GLN A 429 16.28 -18.34 11.33
CA GLN A 429 17.25 -18.88 12.25
C GLN A 429 17.62 -20.21 11.63
N SER A 430 18.92 -20.47 11.53
CA SER A 430 19.46 -21.73 11.04
C SER A 430 18.48 -22.86 11.34
N ASN A 431 17.96 -23.51 10.29
CA ASN A 431 17.03 -24.64 10.38
C ASN A 431 17.74 -25.82 11.05
N GLU A 432 18.11 -25.68 12.31
CA GLU A 432 18.64 -26.73 13.14
C GLU A 432 17.50 -27.50 13.76
N PHE A 433 16.30 -26.92 13.82
CA PHE A 433 15.10 -27.57 14.31
C PHE A 433 13.90 -27.35 13.39
N ILE A 434 13.03 -28.36 13.29
CA ILE A 434 11.69 -28.27 12.72
C ILE A 434 10.68 -28.48 13.85
N LEU A 435 9.69 -27.59 13.97
CA LEU A 435 8.54 -27.78 14.84
C LEU A 435 7.41 -28.46 14.05
N GLU A 436 6.98 -29.65 14.48
CA GLU A 436 5.91 -30.43 13.87
C GLU A 436 4.72 -30.51 14.82
N LEU A 437 3.52 -30.14 14.33
CA LEU A 437 2.26 -30.46 14.99
C LEU A 437 1.76 -31.80 14.46
N ARG A 438 1.56 -32.79 15.34
CA ARG A 438 1.11 -34.12 14.94
C ARG A 438 -0.02 -34.65 15.82
N VAL A 439 -0.75 -35.60 15.25
CA VAL A 439 -1.65 -36.48 16.00
C VAL A 439 -0.89 -37.77 16.32
N ASN A 440 -0.95 -38.24 17.56
CA ASN A 440 -0.32 -39.50 17.94
C ASN A 440 -1.23 -40.70 17.58
N ARG A 441 -1.54 -40.86 16.29
CA ARG A 441 -2.41 -41.89 15.71
C ARG A 441 -2.33 -41.94 14.18
N ASP A 442 -2.87 -43.00 13.59
CA ASP A 442 -2.81 -43.26 12.14
C ASP A 442 -3.68 -42.31 11.28
N SER A 443 -4.65 -41.60 11.87
CA SER A 443 -5.56 -40.70 11.17
C SER A 443 -5.75 -39.39 11.93
N SER A 444 -5.79 -38.27 11.21
CA SER A 444 -6.14 -36.94 11.74
C SER A 444 -7.65 -36.66 11.73
N VAL A 445 -8.47 -37.69 11.50
CA VAL A 445 -9.94 -37.62 11.62
C VAL A 445 -10.32 -38.05 13.02
N PHE A 446 -11.10 -37.21 13.70
CA PHE A 446 -11.63 -37.47 15.03
C PHE A 446 -13.14 -37.65 14.93
N GLU A 447 -13.65 -38.66 15.62
CA GLU A 447 -15.09 -38.92 15.66
C GLU A 447 -15.81 -37.87 16.51
N PHE A 448 -17.13 -37.75 16.30
CA PHE A 448 -17.94 -36.82 17.09
C PHE A 448 -17.84 -37.14 18.60
N LEU A 449 -17.49 -36.13 19.40
CA LEU A 449 -17.19 -36.20 20.85
C LEU A 449 -15.87 -36.90 21.22
N GLU A 450 -15.05 -37.27 20.25
CA GLU A 450 -13.70 -37.74 20.56
C GLU A 450 -12.81 -36.59 21.04
N MET A 451 -11.99 -36.86 22.06
CA MET A 451 -11.01 -35.90 22.56
C MET A 451 -9.89 -35.72 21.52
N ILE A 452 -9.67 -34.48 21.11
CA ILE A 452 -8.58 -34.12 20.20
C ILE A 452 -7.31 -33.95 21.03
N ASN A 453 -6.36 -34.86 20.85
CA ASN A 453 -5.02 -34.76 21.42
C ASN A 453 -4.03 -34.43 20.31
N LEU A 454 -3.35 -33.29 20.45
CA LEU A 454 -2.30 -32.84 19.54
C LEU A 454 -0.98 -32.85 20.30
N GLU A 455 0.09 -33.20 19.59
CA GLU A 455 1.45 -33.20 20.11
C GLU A 455 2.28 -32.23 19.28
N LEU A 456 3.03 -31.37 19.97
CA LEU A 456 4.06 -30.54 19.36
C LEU A 456 5.40 -31.24 19.53
N LYS A 457 6.13 -31.37 18.43
CA LYS A 457 7.42 -32.05 18.38
C LYS A 457 8.45 -31.13 17.76
N LEU A 458 9.49 -30.81 18.53
CA LEU A 458 10.67 -30.13 18.02
C LEU A 458 11.71 -31.18 17.58
N LYS A 459 12.12 -31.15 16.31
CA LYS A 459 13.02 -32.13 15.71
C LYS A 459 14.32 -31.46 15.27
N ASN A 460 15.46 -31.86 15.84
CA ASN A 460 16.76 -31.43 15.33
C ASN A 460 16.96 -31.99 13.91
N VAL A 461 17.17 -31.10 12.95
CA VAL A 461 17.48 -31.40 11.54
C VAL A 461 18.86 -30.89 11.12
N SER A 462 19.63 -30.32 12.05
CA SER A 462 21.05 -30.03 11.81
C SER A 462 21.89 -31.32 11.74
N GLY A 463 23.08 -31.21 11.16
CA GLY A 463 24.05 -32.30 11.12
C GLY A 463 24.79 -32.54 12.45
N GLN A 464 24.45 -31.81 13.52
CA GLN A 464 25.16 -31.85 14.80
C GLN A 464 24.19 -31.87 16.00
N PRO A 465 24.60 -32.38 17.17
CA PRO A 465 23.83 -32.23 18.40
C PRO A 465 23.68 -30.75 18.77
N GLN A 466 22.47 -30.37 19.21
CA GLN A 466 22.13 -29.00 19.59
C GLN A 466 21.65 -28.94 21.04
N GLN A 467 22.00 -27.88 21.75
CA GLN A 467 21.60 -27.68 23.14
C GLN A 467 20.29 -26.89 23.19
N ILE A 468 19.29 -27.41 23.89
CA ILE A 468 17.99 -26.75 24.09
C ILE A 468 17.64 -26.68 25.56
N GLU A 469 16.87 -25.68 25.94
CA GLU A 469 16.34 -25.55 27.29
C GLU A 469 15.36 -26.68 27.61
N LYS A 470 15.46 -27.22 28.83
CA LYS A 470 14.59 -28.28 29.33
C LYS A 470 13.24 -27.69 29.73
N GLY A 471 12.39 -27.45 28.73
CA GLY A 471 11.10 -26.79 28.95
C GLY A 471 10.61 -25.99 27.75
N VAL A 472 11.39 -25.89 26.67
CA VAL A 472 11.09 -25.06 25.50
C VAL A 472 9.69 -25.27 24.88
N LEU A 473 9.07 -26.44 25.07
CA LEU A 473 7.70 -26.74 24.61
C LEU A 473 6.65 -26.76 25.73
N ASN A 474 7.07 -26.62 27.00
CA ASN A 474 6.20 -26.71 28.17
C ASN A 474 5.66 -25.34 28.61
N GLU A 475 6.30 -24.25 28.18
CA GLU A 475 5.94 -22.88 28.53
C GLU A 475 5.14 -22.26 27.38
N PHE A 476 3.82 -22.12 27.58
CA PHE A 476 2.95 -21.38 26.64
C PHE A 476 3.28 -19.88 26.56
N GLU A 477 4.14 -19.37 27.45
CA GLU A 477 4.60 -17.97 27.42
C GLU A 477 5.33 -17.63 26.11
N ASN A 478 6.01 -18.62 25.51
CA ASN A 478 6.76 -18.47 24.26
C ASN A 478 6.05 -19.09 23.04
N MET A 479 4.79 -19.52 23.18
CA MET A 479 4.09 -20.27 22.13
C MET A 479 2.58 -20.02 22.12
N SER A 480 2.07 -19.55 20.98
CA SER A 480 0.64 -19.38 20.74
C SER A 480 0.10 -20.47 19.80
N ILE A 481 -0.96 -21.16 20.23
CA ILE A 481 -1.68 -22.13 19.39
C ILE A 481 -2.93 -21.44 18.85
N ILE A 482 -3.10 -21.41 17.53
CA ILE A 482 -4.27 -20.82 16.87
C ILE A 482 -5.07 -21.93 16.17
N ILE A 483 -6.35 -22.02 16.46
CA ILE A 483 -7.29 -22.98 15.88
C ILE A 483 -8.23 -22.24 14.93
N LYS A 484 -8.22 -22.61 13.65
CA LYS A 484 -9.15 -22.09 12.63
C LYS A 484 -10.03 -23.23 12.14
N ARG A 485 -11.35 -23.06 12.25
CA ARG A 485 -12.33 -23.94 11.59
C ARG A 485 -12.69 -23.32 10.25
N ASP A 486 -12.83 -24.16 9.22
CA ASP A 486 -13.26 -23.71 7.90
C ASP A 486 -14.55 -22.88 7.97
N GLY A 487 -14.48 -21.68 7.39
CA GLY A 487 -15.59 -20.72 7.37
C GLY A 487 -15.82 -19.95 8.67
N LEU A 488 -14.95 -20.10 9.69
CA LEU A 488 -15.03 -19.35 10.95
C LEU A 488 -13.72 -18.59 11.24
N PRO A 489 -13.79 -17.51 12.06
CA PRO A 489 -12.59 -16.82 12.53
C PRO A 489 -11.66 -17.77 13.29
N ALA A 490 -10.35 -17.58 13.09
CA ALA A 490 -9.33 -18.22 13.90
C ALA A 490 -9.46 -17.78 15.37
N ARG A 491 -9.15 -18.68 16.30
CA ARG A 491 -9.17 -18.41 17.73
C ARG A 491 -7.88 -18.92 18.35
N GLN A 492 -7.26 -18.11 19.19
CA GLN A 492 -6.19 -18.60 20.04
C GLN A 492 -6.76 -19.63 21.02
N TRP A 493 -6.13 -20.79 21.09
CA TRP A 493 -6.40 -21.79 22.10
C TRP A 493 -5.75 -21.33 23.40
N LEU A 494 -6.57 -21.20 24.45
CA LEU A 494 -6.12 -20.91 25.79
C LEU A 494 -6.29 -22.18 26.62
N PRO A 495 -5.28 -22.62 27.38
CA PRO A 495 -5.45 -23.75 28.28
C PRO A 495 -6.56 -23.44 29.29
N PHE A 496 -7.46 -24.40 29.51
CA PHE A 496 -8.46 -24.32 30.58
C PHE A 496 -7.74 -24.46 31.93
N ALA A 497 -7.39 -23.32 32.53
CA ALA A 497 -6.81 -23.12 33.87
C ALA A 497 -5.41 -23.71 34.11
N GLN A 498 -4.53 -22.89 34.71
CA GLN A 498 -3.55 -23.35 35.70
C GLN A 498 -4.14 -23.15 37.09
#